data_AF-A0A7C1GUV2-F1
#
_entry.id   AF-A0A7C1GUV2-F1
#
_cell.length_a   1.000
_cell.length_b   1.000
_cell.length_c   1.000
_cell.angle_alpha   90.00
_cell.angle_beta   90.00
_cell.angle_gamma   90.00
#
_symmetry.space_group_name_H-M   'P 1'
#
loop_
_entity.id
_entity.type
_entity.pdbx_description
1 polymer ?
#
loop_
_entity_poly.entity_id
_entity_poly.type
_entity_poly.pdbx_seq_one_letter_code
_entity_poly.pdbx_strand_id
1 'polypeptide(L)'
;MATPVAHSIFALIIYKFSGLSQKSRIWLDGFIFIVIANFADFDYIFGFIEGKPNAYHHQFTHSIFFALVVAAIAGFVFFQRWGINYRAAFMIMFLVYGSHL
;
A
#
# COMPACT_ATOMS: atom_id res chain seq x y z
N MET A 1 -3.32 -14.29 6.92
CA MET A 1 -3.97 -13.01 6.60
C MET A 1 -3.84 -12.14 7.83
N ALA A 2 -2.90 -11.20 7.79
CA ALA A 2 -2.93 -10.08 8.72
C ALA A 2 -4.23 -9.31 8.47
N THR A 3 -4.77 -8.64 9.48
CA THR A 3 -5.98 -7.86 9.31
C THR A 3 -5.65 -6.54 8.59
N PRO A 4 -6.63 -5.90 7.93
CA PRO A 4 -6.46 -4.54 7.37
C PRO A 4 -5.85 -3.56 8.38
N VAL A 5 -6.18 -3.73 9.67
CA VAL A 5 -5.61 -2.97 10.78
C VAL A 5 -4.11 -3.20 10.92
N ALA A 6 -3.64 -4.44 10.87
CA ALA A 6 -2.22 -4.78 10.95
C ALA A 6 -1.43 -4.21 9.75
N HIS A 7 -1.97 -4.30 8.53
CA HIS A 7 -1.35 -3.69 7.33
C HIS A 7 -1.28 -2.16 7.44
N SER A 8 -2.34 -1.53 7.96
CA SER A 8 -2.37 -0.09 8.22
C SER A 8 -1.30 0.34 9.24
N ILE A 9 -1.15 -0.40 10.34
CA ILE A 9 -0.12 -0.15 11.34
C ILE A 9 1.28 -0.30 10.73
N PHE A 10 1.50 -1.37 9.96
CA PHE A 10 2.77 -1.61 9.29
C PHE A 10 3.12 -0.47 8.31
N ALA A 11 2.15 -0.01 7.52
CA ALA A 11 2.32 1.11 6.61
C ALA A 11 2.67 2.41 7.32
N LEU A 12 2.05 2.70 8.47
CA LEU A 12 2.37 3.86 9.29
C LEU A 12 3.77 3.78 9.91
N ILE A 13 4.22 2.58 10.30
CA ILE A 13 5.60 2.37 10.75
C ILE A 13 6.56 2.70 9.62
N ILE A 14 6.36 2.12 8.44
CA ILE A 14 7.21 2.39 7.26
C ILE A 14 7.19 3.89 6.91
N TYR A 15 6.03 4.53 6.90
CA TYR A 15 5.90 5.97 6.66
C TYR A 15 6.73 6.79 7.65
N LYS A 16 6.63 6.49 8.94
CA LYS A 16 7.38 7.20 9.99
C LYS A 16 8.90 7.03 9.84
N PHE A 17 9.37 5.84 9.45
CA PHE A 17 10.80 5.56 9.27
C PHE A 17 11.34 5.95 7.89
N SER A 18 10.47 6.20 6.91
CA SER A 18 10.88 6.62 5.56
C SER A 18 11.49 8.02 5.49
N GLY A 19 11.36 8.82 6.56
CA GLY A 19 11.78 10.22 6.58
C GLY A 19 10.88 11.16 5.76
N LEU A 20 9.79 10.64 5.18
CA LEU A 20 8.83 11.40 4.36
C LEU A 20 7.84 12.22 5.19
N SER A 21 7.88 12.13 6.53
CA SER A 21 6.95 12.84 7.40
C SER A 21 7.20 14.35 7.39
N GLN A 22 6.55 15.07 6.47
CA GLN A 22 6.53 16.53 6.50
C GLN A 22 5.49 17.03 7.50
N LYS A 23 5.87 17.97 8.37
CA LYS A 23 5.03 18.47 9.48
C LYS A 23 3.68 19.03 9.01
N SER A 24 3.58 19.58 7.79
CA SER A 24 2.36 20.23 7.30
C SER A 24 1.34 19.27 6.67
N ARG A 25 1.73 18.07 6.25
CA ARG A 25 0.86 17.10 5.53
C ARG A 25 0.85 15.70 6.14
N ILE A 26 1.31 15.59 7.39
CA ILE A 26 1.56 14.31 8.04
C ILE A 26 0.36 13.35 8.02
N TRP A 27 -0.85 13.89 8.15
CA TRP A 27 -2.11 13.14 8.14
C TRP A 27 -2.50 12.63 6.76
N LEU A 28 -2.42 13.49 5.73
CA LEU A 28 -2.80 13.12 4.36
C LEU A 28 -1.82 12.09 3.79
N ASP A 29 -0.53 12.31 4.03
CA ASP A 29 0.52 11.42 3.55
C ASP A 29 0.44 10.06 4.26
N GLY A 30 0.23 10.05 5.58
CA GLY A 30 -0.03 8.81 6.33
C GLY A 30 -1.29 8.06 5.87
N PHE A 31 -2.36 8.79 5.52
CA PHE A 31 -3.57 8.19 4.96
C PHE A 31 -3.30 7.52 3.60
N ILE A 32 -2.50 8.13 2.73
CA ILE A 32 -2.12 7.53 1.44
C ILE A 32 -1.38 6.20 1.66
N PHE A 33 -0.47 6.13 2.63
CA PHE A 33 0.21 4.88 2.98
C PHE A 33 -0.77 3.79 3.43
N ILE A 34 -1.77 4.13 4.25
CA ILE A 34 -2.82 3.21 4.67
C ILE A 34 -3.62 2.71 3.45
N VAL A 35 -4.02 3.61 2.54
CA VAL A 35 -4.77 3.23 1.34
C VAL A 35 -3.96 2.29 0.46
N ILE A 36 -2.67 2.58 0.23
CA ILE A 36 -1.79 1.73 -0.57
C ILE A 36 -1.61 0.37 0.07
N ALA A 37 -1.43 0.32 1.39
CA ALA A 37 -1.33 -0.95 2.11
C ALA A 37 -2.56 -1.80 1.84
N ASN A 38 -3.75 -1.29 2.15
CA ASN A 38 -5.01 -2.04 2.02
C ASN A 38 -5.54 -2.14 0.58
N PHE A 39 -4.77 -1.73 -0.43
CA PHE A 39 -5.23 -1.78 -1.82
C PHE A 39 -5.42 -3.22 -2.30
N ALA A 40 -4.73 -4.20 -1.71
CA ALA A 40 -5.00 -5.62 -1.94
C ALA A 40 -6.42 -6.01 -1.49
N ASP A 41 -6.84 -5.54 -0.31
CA ASP A 41 -8.14 -5.86 0.32
C ASP A 41 -9.33 -5.20 -0.39
N PHE A 42 -9.11 -4.34 -1.39
CA PHE A 42 -10.21 -3.75 -2.17
C PHE A 42 -10.91 -4.80 -3.04
N ASP A 43 -10.30 -5.96 -3.25
CA ASP A 43 -10.95 -7.12 -3.88
C ASP A 43 -12.20 -7.61 -3.14
N TYR A 44 -12.26 -7.41 -1.81
CA TYR A 44 -13.47 -7.69 -1.01
C TYR A 44 -14.68 -6.90 -1.47
N ILE A 45 -14.51 -5.69 -2.02
CA ILE A 45 -15.62 -4.85 -2.48
C ILE A 45 -16.41 -5.58 -3.56
N PHE A 46 -15.72 -6.20 -4.52
CA PHE A 46 -16.36 -7.00 -5.57
C PHE A 46 -17.02 -8.25 -4.99
N GLY A 47 -16.35 -8.92 -4.05
CA GLY A 47 -16.93 -10.07 -3.36
C GLY A 47 -18.21 -9.72 -2.59
N PHE A 48 -18.27 -8.56 -1.93
CA PHE A 48 -19.46 -8.10 -1.22
C PHE A 48 -20.62 -7.80 -2.16
N ILE A 49 -20.35 -7.19 -3.33
CA ILE A 49 -21.38 -6.92 -4.36
C ILE A 49 -22.02 -8.23 -4.85
N GLU A 50 -21.23 -9.29 -5.01
CA GLU A 50 -21.70 -10.59 -5.48
C GLU A 50 -22.26 -11.51 -4.37
N GLY A 51 -22.24 -11.04 -3.11
CA GLY A 51 -22.64 -11.86 -1.95
C GLY A 51 -21.66 -12.99 -1.62
N LYS A 52 -20.44 -12.94 -2.16
CA LYS A 52 -19.34 -13.89 -1.91
C LYS A 52 -18.06 -13.12 -1.55
N PRO A 53 -17.94 -12.58 -0.33
CA PRO A 53 -16.84 -11.68 0.05
C PRO A 53 -15.45 -12.25 -0.23
N ASN A 54 -15.27 -13.54 -0.01
CA ASN A 54 -13.98 -14.23 -0.17
C ASN A 54 -13.71 -14.77 -1.58
N ALA A 55 -14.55 -14.47 -2.58
CA ALA A 55 -14.38 -15.05 -3.92
C ALA A 55 -13.10 -14.58 -4.63
N TYR A 56 -12.72 -13.32 -4.42
CA TYR A 56 -11.60 -12.66 -5.09
C TYR A 56 -10.40 -12.41 -4.17
N HIS A 57 -10.63 -12.46 -2.87
CA HIS A 57 -9.60 -12.28 -1.87
C HIS A 57 -8.60 -13.45 -1.94
N HIS A 58 -7.30 -13.14 -2.02
CA HIS A 58 -6.18 -14.07 -2.34
C HIS A 58 -5.95 -14.42 -3.80
N GLN A 59 -6.64 -13.78 -4.74
CA GLN A 59 -6.31 -13.96 -6.16
C GLN A 59 -5.15 -13.04 -6.57
N PHE A 60 -5.29 -12.37 -7.71
CA PHE A 60 -4.21 -11.64 -8.36
C PHE A 60 -3.64 -10.49 -7.53
N THR A 61 -4.46 -9.83 -6.72
CA THR A 61 -4.08 -8.73 -5.81
C THR A 61 -3.01 -9.13 -4.79
N HIS A 62 -3.00 -10.39 -4.36
CA HIS A 62 -2.05 -10.90 -3.37
C HIS A 62 -0.82 -11.57 -4.03
N SER A 63 -0.51 -11.21 -5.27
CA SER A 63 0.63 -11.76 -6.01
C SER A 63 1.84 -10.83 -5.99
N ILE A 64 3.04 -11.43 -6.05
CA ILE A 64 4.29 -10.66 -6.13
C ILE A 64 4.34 -9.78 -7.38
N PHE A 65 3.74 -10.23 -8.49
CA PHE A 65 3.66 -9.44 -9.72
C PHE A 65 2.82 -8.18 -9.50
N PHE A 66 1.66 -8.31 -8.88
CA PHE A 66 0.80 -7.17 -8.58
C PHE A 66 1.48 -6.21 -7.59
N ALA A 67 2.18 -6.74 -6.58
CA ALA A 67 2.98 -5.94 -5.65
C ALA A 67 4.07 -5.12 -6.37
N LEU A 68 4.76 -5.70 -7.35
CA LEU A 68 5.77 -4.99 -8.16
C LEU A 68 5.13 -3.87 -8.99
N VAL A 69 3.97 -4.13 -9.59
CA VAL A 69 3.24 -3.12 -10.39
C VAL A 69 2.76 -1.96 -9.51
N VAL A 70 2.14 -2.25 -8.38
CA VAL A 70 1.68 -1.22 -7.43
C VAL A 70 2.86 -0.41 -6.91
N ALA A 71 3.97 -1.08 -6.54
CA ALA A 71 5.17 -0.41 -6.08
C ALA A 71 5.81 0.49 -7.15
N ALA A 72 5.79 0.09 -8.43
CA ALA A 72 6.29 0.90 -9.53
C ALA A 72 5.43 2.16 -9.74
N ILE A 73 4.11 2.01 -9.80
CA ILE A 73 3.18 3.13 -10.01
C ILE A 73 3.21 4.09 -8.82
N ALA A 74 3.02 3.57 -7.60
CA ALA A 74 3.04 4.36 -6.38
C ALA A 74 4.41 4.99 -6.15
N GLY A 75 5.49 4.23 -6.36
CA GLY A 75 6.87 4.71 -6.24
C GLY A 75 7.17 5.87 -7.21
N PHE A 76 6.65 5.81 -8.44
CA PHE A 76 6.80 6.90 -9.41
C PHE A 76 6.06 8.17 -8.99
N VAL A 77 4.81 8.04 -8.54
CA VAL A 77 4.03 9.16 -8.00
C VAL A 77 4.74 9.78 -6.79
N PHE A 78 5.30 8.94 -5.92
CA PHE A 78 6.02 9.39 -4.72
C PHE A 78 7.37 10.05 -5.04
N PHE A 79 8.10 9.53 -6.03
CA PHE A 79 9.29 10.18 -6.56
C PHE A 79 8.99 11.61 -7.01
N GLN A 80 7.94 11.81 -7.81
CA GLN A 80 7.60 13.15 -8.31
C GLN A 80 7.14 14.09 -7.21
N ARG A 81 6.36 13.60 -6.24
CA ARG A 81 5.75 14.43 -5.20
C ARG A 81 6.71 14.82 -4.08
N TRP A 82 7.62 13.92 -3.66
CA TRP A 82 8.51 14.17 -2.52
C TRP A 82 9.98 14.35 -2.92
N GLY A 83 10.33 14.25 -4.21
CA GLY A 83 11.70 14.47 -4.70
C GLY A 83 12.72 13.44 -4.21
N ILE A 84 12.24 12.29 -3.70
CA ILE A 84 13.08 11.20 -3.21
C ILE A 84 13.59 10.33 -4.36
N ASN A 85 14.69 9.61 -4.18
CA ASN A 85 15.15 8.68 -5.21
C ASN A 85 14.05 7.64 -5.56
N TYR A 86 13.75 7.46 -6.85
CA TYR A 86 12.76 6.49 -7.31
C TYR A 86 13.00 5.07 -6.76
N ARG A 87 14.26 4.63 -6.64
CA ARG A 87 14.58 3.32 -6.05
C ARG A 87 14.14 3.22 -4.60
N ALA A 88 14.35 4.29 -3.82
CA ALA A 88 13.90 4.34 -2.44
C ALA A 88 12.36 4.37 -2.36
N ALA A 89 11.71 5.20 -3.19
CA ALA A 89 10.26 5.27 -3.29
C ALA A 89 9.64 3.90 -3.62
N PHE A 90 10.21 3.22 -4.62
CA PHE A 90 9.82 1.88 -5.03
C PHE A 90 9.97 0.88 -3.89
N MET A 91 11.12 0.84 -3.21
CA MET A 91 11.35 -0.09 -2.10
C MET A 91 10.39 0.16 -0.94
N ILE A 92 10.13 1.42 -0.60
CA ILE A 92 9.17 1.79 0.46
C ILE A 92 7.78 1.27 0.07
N MET A 93 7.31 1.54 -1.15
CA MET A 93 5.98 1.12 -1.59
C MET A 93 5.86 -0.40 -1.73
N PHE A 94 6.94 -1.06 -2.16
CA PHE A 94 7.01 -2.52 -2.22
C PHE A 94 6.92 -3.15 -0.83
N LEU A 95 7.58 -2.58 0.18
CA LEU A 95 7.45 -3.06 1.56
C LEU A 95 6.03 -2.85 2.08
N VAL A 96 5.44 -1.67 1.87
CA VAL A 96 4.07 -1.34 2.32
C VAL A 96 3.06 -2.33 1.74
N TYR A 97 3.05 -2.47 0.41
CA TYR A 97 2.13 -3.37 -0.28
C TYR A 97 2.46 -4.85 -0.02
N GLY A 98 3.75 -5.17 0.03
CA GLY A 98 4.27 -6.52 0.25
C GLY A 98 3.89 -7.11 1.60
N SER A 99 3.35 -6.31 2.53
CA SER A 99 2.75 -6.85 3.76
C SER A 99 1.58 -7.82 3.48
N HIS A 100 0.95 -7.77 2.29
CA HIS A 100 -0.12 -8.66 1.85
C HIS A 100 0.34 -9.92 1.09
N LEU A 101 1.65 -10.08 0.84
CA LEU A 101 2.23 -11.32 0.30
C LEU A 101 2.34 -12.39 1.39
#